data_AF-A0A9E6UZH1-F1
#
_entry.id   AF-A0A9E6UZH1-F1
#
_cell.length_a   1.000
_cell.length_b   1.000
_cell.length_c   1.000
_cell.angle_alpha   90.00
_cell.angle_beta   90.00
_cell.angle_gamma   90.00
#
_symmetry.space_group_name_H-M   'P 1'
#
loop_
_entity.id
_entity.type
_entity.pdbx_description
1 polymer ?
#
loop_
_entity_poly.entity_id
_entity_poly.type
_entity_poly.pdbx_seq_one_letter_code
_entity_poly.pdbx_strand_id
1 'polypeptide(L)'
;MWKLHLLNQRKLSAFIFCLTCTTFVSLPINSSQAENIPTPSNSPLELSLLNAPNNSVITAKTIAPQGLTIPSLWWAKQISENKLLDNWIAYPAVKNESPRVDLIVNQQIWSLLDYLERYKFVNGVGTIARGFGYNIRVFNYQEELLATYTCNLNITPNLCNIDMNLQNRLGLSQTSKF
;
A
#
# COMPACT_ATOMS: atom_id res chain seq x y z
N MET A 1 49.95 -69.69 -47.00
CA MET A 1 50.63 -68.38 -46.90
C MET A 1 50.21 -67.73 -45.59
N TRP A 2 51.14 -67.66 -44.64
CA TRP A 2 50.97 -67.00 -43.35
C TRP A 2 51.03 -65.47 -43.47
N LYS A 3 50.23 -64.76 -42.68
CA LYS A 3 50.63 -63.51 -42.02
C LYS A 3 49.69 -63.24 -40.83
N LEU A 4 50.11 -63.69 -39.65
CA LEU A 4 49.80 -62.98 -38.40
C LEU A 4 50.83 -61.85 -38.27
N HIS A 5 50.41 -60.63 -37.93
CA HIS A 5 51.23 -59.72 -37.13
C HIS A 5 50.37 -58.64 -36.47
N LEU A 6 50.07 -58.91 -35.20
CA LEU A 6 50.03 -58.02 -34.02
C LEU A 6 49.35 -56.64 -34.11
N LEU A 7 48.27 -56.54 -33.33
CA LEU A 7 47.54 -55.33 -32.97
C LEU A 7 48.41 -54.32 -32.22
N ASN A 8 48.25 -53.07 -32.62
CA ASN A 8 49.00 -51.89 -32.23
C ASN A 8 48.58 -51.35 -30.84
N GLN A 9 49.60 -50.94 -30.11
CA GLN A 9 49.74 -50.43 -28.75
C GLN A 9 48.54 -49.68 -28.11
N ARG A 10 48.25 -50.08 -26.87
CA ARG A 10 47.36 -49.44 -25.87
C ARG A 10 47.80 -47.99 -25.62
N LYS A 11 46.92 -47.01 -25.85
CA LYS A 11 47.11 -45.63 -25.36
C LYS A 11 46.54 -45.53 -23.94
N LEU A 12 47.44 -45.31 -22.98
CA LEU A 12 47.11 -44.97 -21.61
C LEU A 12 46.40 -43.60 -21.55
N SER A 13 45.34 -43.58 -20.75
CA SER A 13 44.60 -42.40 -20.30
C SER A 13 45.50 -41.46 -19.50
N ALA A 14 45.41 -40.16 -19.77
CA ALA A 14 45.84 -39.10 -18.87
C ALA A 14 44.67 -38.13 -18.69
N PHE A 15 43.96 -38.32 -17.58
CA PHE A 15 42.99 -37.37 -17.03
C PHE A 15 43.68 -36.02 -16.79
N ILE A 16 43.25 -34.97 -17.49
CA ILE A 16 43.61 -33.59 -17.15
C ILE A 16 42.44 -32.99 -16.39
N PHE A 17 42.75 -32.63 -15.15
CA PHE A 17 41.89 -32.08 -14.12
C PHE A 17 41.45 -30.65 -14.50
N CYS A 18 40.16 -30.44 -14.81
CA CYS A 18 39.61 -29.10 -14.98
C CYS A 18 39.43 -28.44 -13.60
N LEU A 19 40.44 -27.69 -13.15
CA LEU A 19 40.33 -26.85 -11.96
C LEU A 19 39.63 -25.54 -12.34
N THR A 20 38.29 -25.54 -12.43
CA THR A 20 37.54 -24.29 -12.62
C THR A 20 37.45 -23.58 -11.27
N CYS A 21 38.35 -22.61 -11.05
CA CYS A 21 38.23 -21.64 -9.97
C CYS A 21 37.08 -20.69 -10.29
N THR A 22 35.86 -21.02 -9.86
CA THR A 22 34.72 -20.09 -9.93
C THR A 22 34.96 -18.98 -8.90
N THR A 23 35.37 -17.81 -9.39
CA THR A 23 35.42 -16.60 -8.58
C THR A 23 34.00 -16.27 -8.14
N PHE A 24 33.72 -16.42 -6.84
CA PHE A 24 32.50 -15.89 -6.23
C PHE A 24 32.58 -14.36 -6.30
N VAL A 25 32.01 -13.78 -7.35
CA VAL A 25 31.83 -12.33 -7.46
C VAL A 25 30.85 -11.93 -6.36
N SER A 26 31.38 -11.38 -5.27
CA SER A 26 30.58 -10.76 -4.22
C SER A 26 30.08 -9.42 -4.77
N LEU A 27 28.88 -9.42 -5.32
CA LEU A 27 28.20 -8.16 -5.63
C LEU A 27 27.99 -7.41 -4.31
N PRO A 28 28.37 -6.13 -4.20
CA PRO A 28 28.00 -5.34 -3.04
C PRO A 28 26.48 -5.29 -2.98
N ILE A 29 25.90 -5.90 -1.94
CA ILE A 29 24.50 -5.70 -1.59
C ILE A 29 24.43 -4.26 -1.08
N ASN A 30 24.03 -3.33 -1.94
CA ASN A 30 23.67 -1.99 -1.49
C ASN A 30 22.49 -2.16 -0.53
N SER A 31 22.68 -1.78 0.74
CA SER A 31 21.60 -1.68 1.71
C SER A 31 20.52 -0.80 1.09
N SER A 32 19.32 -1.34 0.85
CA SER A 32 18.17 -0.50 0.52
C SER A 32 17.94 0.43 1.70
N GLN A 33 18.15 1.73 1.54
CA GLN A 33 17.56 2.68 2.48
C GLN A 33 16.05 2.42 2.42
N ALA A 34 15.47 2.03 3.55
CA ALA A 34 14.03 2.12 3.72
C ALA A 34 13.72 3.61 3.64
N GLU A 35 13.37 4.06 2.45
CA GLU A 35 13.00 5.42 2.18
C GLU A 35 11.81 5.75 3.09
N ASN A 36 11.93 6.87 3.80
CA ASN A 36 11.17 7.14 5.03
C ASN A 36 9.73 7.50 4.65
N ILE A 37 8.83 6.52 4.68
CA ILE A 37 7.39 6.73 4.55
C ILE A 37 6.91 7.37 5.86
N PRO A 38 6.27 8.55 5.81
CA PRO A 38 5.77 9.19 7.02
C PRO A 38 4.72 8.31 7.69
N THR A 39 4.59 8.47 9.01
CA THR A 39 3.49 7.84 9.75
C THR A 39 2.15 8.47 9.34
N PRO A 40 1.05 7.70 9.33
CA PRO A 40 -0.28 8.26 9.12
C PRO A 40 -0.59 9.38 10.13
N SER A 41 -1.47 10.30 9.74
CA SER A 41 -1.96 11.33 10.66
C SER A 41 -2.68 10.70 11.86
N ASN A 42 -2.42 11.24 13.05
CA ASN A 42 -3.10 10.89 14.30
C ASN A 42 -4.27 11.83 14.63
N SER A 43 -4.60 12.79 13.76
CA SER A 43 -5.71 13.73 13.98
C SER A 43 -7.05 12.97 14.05
N PRO A 44 -7.99 13.34 14.94
CA PRO A 44 -9.25 12.63 15.05
C PRO A 44 -10.09 12.72 13.76
N LEU A 45 -11.03 11.79 13.59
CA LEU A 45 -12.07 11.91 12.57
C LEU A 45 -13.09 12.95 13.02
N GLU A 46 -13.40 13.94 12.17
CA GLU A 46 -14.32 15.03 12.53
C GLU A 46 -15.71 14.83 11.89
N LEU A 47 -16.49 13.86 12.37
CA LEU A 47 -17.81 13.53 11.80
C LEU A 47 -18.80 14.71 11.76
N SER A 48 -18.66 15.69 12.66
CA SER A 48 -19.48 16.90 12.68
C SER A 48 -19.39 17.72 11.38
N LEU A 49 -18.24 17.67 10.69
CA LEU A 49 -18.01 18.36 9.43
C LEU A 49 -18.86 17.80 8.27
N LEU A 50 -19.39 16.58 8.40
CA LEU A 50 -20.34 16.02 7.41
C LEU A 50 -21.68 16.77 7.38
N ASN A 51 -22.04 17.47 8.46
CA ASN A 51 -23.30 18.20 8.58
C ASN A 51 -23.11 19.71 8.53
N ALA A 52 -22.01 20.20 9.10
CA ALA A 52 -21.64 21.61 9.12
C ALA A 52 -20.18 21.79 8.66
N PRO A 53 -19.89 21.63 7.37
CA PRO A 53 -18.54 21.82 6.85
C PRO A 53 -18.13 23.28 7.01
N ASN A 54 -16.89 23.50 7.45
CA ASN A 54 -16.28 24.83 7.40
C ASN A 54 -15.75 25.11 5.98
N ASN A 55 -15.34 26.36 5.72
CA ASN A 55 -14.86 26.76 4.39
C ASN A 55 -13.53 26.11 3.97
N SER A 56 -12.88 25.35 4.86
CA SER A 56 -11.56 24.75 4.60
C SER A 56 -11.59 23.25 4.31
N VAL A 57 -12.70 22.55 4.56
CA VAL A 57 -12.82 21.11 4.28
C VAL A 57 -13.77 20.84 3.14
N ILE A 58 -13.48 19.78 2.39
CA ILE A 58 -14.32 19.34 1.28
C ILE A 58 -15.03 18.05 1.72
N THR A 59 -16.33 17.98 1.51
CA THR A 59 -17.16 16.81 1.84
C THR A 59 -17.99 16.42 0.62
N ALA A 60 -18.67 15.28 0.69
CA ALA A 60 -19.63 14.86 -0.33
C ALA A 60 -20.75 15.91 -0.60
N LYS A 61 -21.03 16.82 0.35
CA LYS A 61 -22.08 17.85 0.24
C LYS A 61 -21.59 19.21 -0.26
N THR A 62 -20.27 19.47 -0.22
CA THR A 62 -19.68 20.80 -0.54
C THR A 62 -18.89 20.84 -1.85
N ILE A 63 -19.03 19.82 -2.70
CA ILE A 63 -18.35 19.77 -3.99
C ILE A 63 -18.79 20.95 -4.87
N ALA A 64 -17.85 21.84 -5.21
CA ALA A 64 -18.04 22.91 -6.19
C ALA A 64 -17.80 22.36 -7.61
N PRO A 65 -18.79 22.37 -8.52
CA PRO A 65 -18.64 21.77 -9.86
C PRO A 65 -17.60 22.47 -10.76
N GLN A 66 -17.18 23.70 -10.45
CA GLN A 66 -16.29 24.51 -11.29
C GLN A 66 -14.85 24.65 -10.78
N GLY A 67 -14.50 24.02 -9.65
CA GLY A 67 -13.14 24.01 -9.10
C GLY A 67 -12.55 22.61 -9.11
N LEU A 68 -11.27 22.49 -9.51
CA LEU A 68 -10.51 21.25 -9.65
C LEU A 68 -10.87 20.21 -8.57
N THR A 69 -11.54 19.13 -9.01
CA THR A 69 -11.99 17.98 -8.22
C THR A 69 -10.79 17.19 -7.72
N ILE A 70 -10.23 17.60 -6.58
CA ILE A 70 -9.03 17.00 -6.00
C ILE A 70 -9.25 16.72 -4.50
N PRO A 71 -9.29 15.44 -4.10
CA PRO A 71 -9.42 14.30 -4.99
C PRO A 71 -10.85 14.21 -5.51
N SER A 72 -11.03 13.78 -6.76
CA SER A 72 -12.32 13.47 -7.36
C SER A 72 -12.97 12.26 -6.66
N LEU A 73 -13.47 12.46 -5.43
CA LEU A 73 -14.10 11.43 -4.60
C LEU A 73 -15.49 11.01 -5.14
N TRP A 74 -15.98 11.67 -6.19
CA TRP A 74 -17.02 11.10 -7.07
C TRP A 74 -16.59 9.74 -7.63
N TRP A 75 -15.32 9.56 -7.99
CA TRP A 75 -14.81 8.27 -8.43
C TRP A 75 -14.82 7.26 -7.29
N ALA A 76 -14.49 7.63 -6.05
CA ALA A 76 -14.58 6.72 -4.90
C ALA A 76 -16.01 6.20 -4.65
N LYS A 77 -17.03 7.03 -4.89
CA LYS A 77 -18.44 6.60 -4.94
C LYS A 77 -18.73 5.67 -6.13
N GLN A 78 -18.08 5.90 -7.27
CA GLN A 78 -18.15 5.04 -8.45
C GLN A 78 -17.45 3.68 -8.24
N ILE A 79 -16.38 3.57 -7.44
CA ILE A 79 -15.81 2.26 -7.06
C ILE A 79 -16.69 1.57 -6.01
N SER A 80 -17.44 2.34 -5.20
CA SER A 80 -18.32 1.80 -4.17
C SER A 80 -19.69 1.37 -4.70
N GLU A 81 -19.76 0.82 -5.92
CA GLU A 81 -20.97 0.19 -6.50
C GLU A 81 -21.69 -0.76 -5.51
N ASN A 82 -20.96 -1.23 -4.50
CA ASN A 82 -21.38 -2.08 -3.40
C ASN A 82 -21.90 -1.36 -2.13
N LYS A 83 -22.13 -0.04 -2.13
CA LYS A 83 -22.52 0.76 -0.94
C LYS A 83 -21.49 0.75 0.21
N LEU A 84 -20.24 0.38 -0.07
CA LEU A 84 -19.20 0.28 0.96
C LEU A 84 -18.76 1.64 1.49
N LEU A 85 -18.57 2.63 0.63
CA LEU A 85 -18.18 3.99 1.01
C LEU A 85 -19.44 4.83 1.23
N ASP A 86 -19.70 5.22 2.48
CA ASP A 86 -20.88 6.01 2.82
C ASP A 86 -20.60 7.51 2.72
N ASN A 87 -19.46 7.98 3.23
CA ASN A 87 -19.09 9.39 3.27
C ASN A 87 -17.57 9.59 3.21
N TRP A 88 -17.15 10.84 3.06
CA TRP A 88 -15.74 11.22 3.10
C TRP A 88 -15.56 12.68 3.50
N ILE A 89 -14.38 12.99 4.05
CA ILE A 89 -13.93 14.35 4.35
C ILE A 89 -12.51 14.49 3.83
N ALA A 90 -12.27 15.48 2.97
CA ALA A 90 -10.93 15.83 2.51
C ALA A 90 -10.43 17.09 3.23
N TYR A 91 -9.25 16.95 3.83
CA TYR A 91 -8.55 17.98 4.56
C TYR A 91 -7.36 18.44 3.71
N PRO A 92 -7.31 19.72 3.29
CA PRO A 92 -6.16 20.24 2.58
C PRO A 92 -4.91 20.29 3.48
N ALA A 93 -3.74 20.52 2.88
CA ALA A 93 -2.52 20.74 3.64
C ALA A 93 -2.70 21.89 4.64
N VAL A 94 -2.30 21.66 5.89
CA VAL A 94 -2.09 22.71 6.89
C VAL A 94 -0.65 22.64 7.39
N LYS A 95 -0.20 23.68 8.11
CA LYS A 95 1.22 23.98 8.35
C LYS A 95 2.08 22.81 8.89
N ASN A 96 1.46 21.78 9.50
CA ASN A 96 2.12 20.60 10.06
C ASN A 96 1.45 19.28 9.69
N GLU A 97 0.58 19.26 8.66
CA GLU A 97 -0.17 18.07 8.31
C GLU A 97 -0.36 17.94 6.82
N SER A 98 0.08 16.79 6.29
CA SER A 98 -0.11 16.45 4.89
C SER A 98 -1.60 16.38 4.53
N PRO A 99 -1.98 16.76 3.30
CA PRO A 99 -3.34 16.59 2.83
C PRO A 99 -3.79 15.14 3.01
N ARG A 100 -5.02 14.96 3.50
CA ARG A 100 -5.59 13.64 3.72
C ARG A 100 -7.07 13.58 3.39
N VAL A 101 -7.53 12.38 3.08
CA VAL A 101 -8.95 12.07 2.99
C VAL A 101 -9.29 11.02 4.03
N ASP A 102 -10.26 11.33 4.86
CA ASP A 102 -10.88 10.35 5.74
C ASP A 102 -12.11 9.78 5.03
N LEU A 103 -12.07 8.47 4.76
CA LEU A 103 -13.14 7.69 4.15
C LEU A 103 -13.96 7.04 5.25
N ILE A 104 -15.28 7.19 5.20
CA ILE A 104 -16.22 6.60 6.16
C ILE A 104 -16.94 5.47 5.44
N VAL A 105 -16.66 4.22 5.83
CA VAL A 105 -17.26 3.03 5.23
C VAL A 105 -18.44 2.51 6.04
N ASN A 106 -19.37 1.88 5.34
CA ASN A 106 -20.43 1.10 5.95
C ASN A 106 -19.83 -0.09 6.71
N GLN A 107 -19.92 -0.09 8.04
CA GLN A 107 -19.32 -1.12 8.88
C GLN A 107 -19.89 -2.51 8.60
N GLN A 108 -21.18 -2.62 8.28
CA GLN A 108 -21.82 -3.91 8.00
C GLN A 108 -21.18 -4.54 6.75
N ILE A 109 -21.07 -3.77 5.67
CA ILE A 109 -20.47 -4.25 4.42
C ILE A 109 -18.97 -4.51 4.60
N TRP A 110 -18.24 -3.59 5.25
CA TRP A 110 -16.81 -3.76 5.54
C TRP A 110 -16.51 -5.05 6.32
N SER A 111 -17.36 -5.39 7.29
CA SER A 111 -17.21 -6.58 8.11
C SER A 111 -17.33 -7.88 7.32
N LEU A 112 -18.11 -7.88 6.23
CA LEU A 112 -18.31 -9.03 5.34
C LEU A 112 -17.10 -9.26 4.44
N LEU A 113 -16.41 -8.20 4.03
CA LEU A 113 -15.24 -8.29 3.15
C LEU A 113 -14.09 -9.07 3.78
N ASP A 114 -13.40 -9.84 2.95
CA ASP A 114 -12.14 -10.48 3.32
C ASP A 114 -10.96 -9.48 3.27
N TYR A 115 -9.77 -9.96 3.67
CA TYR A 115 -8.57 -9.12 3.68
C TYR A 115 -8.22 -8.57 2.29
N LEU A 116 -8.33 -9.40 1.25
CA LEU A 116 -7.94 -9.03 -0.11
C LEU A 116 -8.89 -8.00 -0.69
N GLU A 117 -10.18 -8.13 -0.44
CA GLU A 117 -11.20 -7.16 -0.85
C GLU A 117 -10.99 -5.80 -0.17
N ARG A 118 -10.74 -5.79 1.14
CA ARG A 118 -10.42 -4.56 1.88
C ARG A 118 -9.14 -3.91 1.36
N TYR A 119 -8.09 -4.71 1.16
CA TYR A 119 -6.82 -4.23 0.61
C TYR A 119 -7.00 -3.64 -0.79
N LYS A 120 -7.76 -4.32 -1.68
CA LYS A 120 -8.07 -3.82 -3.03
C LYS A 120 -8.78 -2.47 -2.98
N PHE A 121 -9.75 -2.30 -2.09
CA PHE A 121 -10.42 -1.03 -1.88
C PHE A 121 -9.45 0.07 -1.44
N VAL A 122 -8.67 -0.18 -0.38
CA VAL A 122 -7.71 0.80 0.18
C VAL A 122 -6.64 1.17 -0.84
N ASN A 123 -6.05 0.18 -1.51
CA ASN A 123 -5.03 0.39 -2.53
C ASN A 123 -5.58 1.17 -3.72
N GLY A 124 -6.79 0.83 -4.19
CA GLY A 124 -7.45 1.48 -5.32
C GLY A 124 -7.75 2.96 -5.05
N VAL A 125 -8.42 3.26 -3.93
CA VAL A 125 -8.73 4.64 -3.55
C VAL A 125 -7.46 5.42 -3.21
N GLY A 126 -6.53 4.81 -2.48
CA GLY A 126 -5.25 5.42 -2.09
C GLY A 126 -4.37 5.77 -3.29
N THR A 127 -4.31 4.91 -4.32
CA THR A 127 -3.58 5.19 -5.57
C THR A 127 -4.08 6.46 -6.24
N ILE A 128 -5.39 6.70 -6.22
CA ILE A 128 -5.99 7.88 -6.84
C ILE A 128 -5.87 9.12 -5.98
N ALA A 129 -6.11 9.01 -4.68
CA ALA A 129 -5.83 10.10 -3.75
C ALA A 129 -4.37 10.56 -3.83
N ARG A 130 -3.41 9.63 -3.96
CA ARG A 130 -2.00 9.95 -4.17
C ARG A 130 -1.75 10.76 -5.44
N GLY A 131 -2.41 10.43 -6.55
CA GLY A 131 -2.34 11.21 -7.80
C GLY A 131 -2.76 12.67 -7.63
N PHE A 132 -3.49 12.96 -6.55
CA PHE A 132 -3.97 14.26 -6.15
C PHE A 132 -3.18 14.88 -4.98
N GLY A 133 -2.13 14.22 -4.50
CA GLY A 133 -1.32 14.68 -3.37
C GLY A 133 -1.96 14.45 -2.00
N TYR A 134 -2.85 13.45 -1.87
CA TYR A 134 -3.52 13.11 -0.61
C TYR A 134 -3.13 11.71 -0.11
N ASN A 135 -2.98 11.60 1.20
CA ASN A 135 -3.03 10.32 1.91
C ASN A 135 -4.49 9.93 2.19
N ILE A 136 -4.76 8.66 2.50
CA ILE A 136 -6.11 8.25 2.96
C ILE A 136 -6.08 7.50 4.28
N ARG A 137 -7.19 7.63 5.01
CA ARG A 137 -7.51 6.84 6.20
C ARG A 137 -8.94 6.32 6.05
N VAL A 138 -9.19 5.10 6.51
CA VAL A 138 -10.50 4.45 6.45
C VAL A 138 -11.04 4.30 7.86
N PHE A 139 -12.26 4.74 8.08
CA PHE A 139 -12.96 4.71 9.35
C PHE A 139 -14.36 4.12 9.22
N ASN A 140 -14.92 3.65 10.34
CA ASN A 140 -16.38 3.48 10.49
C ASN A 140 -16.99 4.68 11.24
N TYR A 141 -18.31 4.67 11.44
CA TYR A 141 -19.03 5.71 12.19
C TYR A 141 -18.76 5.69 13.69
N GLN A 142 -18.09 4.66 14.22
CA GLN A 142 -17.57 4.60 15.59
C GLN A 142 -16.18 5.23 15.72
N GLU A 143 -15.69 5.87 14.64
CA GLU A 143 -14.40 6.54 14.57
C GLU A 143 -13.20 5.58 14.71
N GLU A 144 -13.40 4.28 14.51
CA GLU A 144 -12.33 3.29 14.54
C GLU A 144 -11.51 3.38 13.24
N LEU A 145 -10.18 3.51 13.36
CA LEU A 145 -9.27 3.48 12.22
C LEU A 145 -9.11 2.05 11.70
N LEU A 146 -9.61 1.80 10.49
CA LEU A 146 -9.67 0.48 9.86
C LEU A 146 -8.49 0.22 8.92
N ALA A 147 -7.99 1.26 8.25
CA ALA A 147 -6.84 1.16 7.35
C ALA A 147 -6.24 2.54 7.04
N THR A 148 -5.00 2.55 6.56
CA THR A 148 -4.33 3.74 6.02
C THR A 148 -3.62 3.44 4.71
N TYR A 149 -3.50 4.45 3.86
CA TYR A 149 -2.60 4.47 2.72
C TYR A 149 -1.83 5.80 2.80
N THR A 150 -0.55 5.71 3.14
CA THR A 150 0.28 6.88 3.45
C THR A 150 1.49 6.89 2.54
N CYS A 151 1.76 8.03 1.91
CA CYS A 151 2.89 8.21 1.02
C CYS A 151 3.84 9.29 1.51
N ASN A 152 5.12 9.12 1.18
CA ASN A 152 6.02 10.26 1.07
C ASN A 152 5.73 10.98 -0.25
N LEU A 153 5.05 12.13 -0.14
CA LEU A 153 4.62 12.91 -1.29
C LEU A 153 5.74 13.78 -1.89
N ASN A 154 6.91 13.84 -1.24
CA ASN A 154 8.03 14.72 -1.61
C ASN A 154 9.09 14.04 -2.49
N ILE A 155 8.90 12.77 -2.84
CA ILE A 155 9.83 11.96 -3.64
C ILE A 155 9.16 11.43 -4.90
N THR A 156 9.97 11.13 -5.93
CA THR A 156 9.52 10.61 -7.22
C THR A 156 10.31 9.35 -7.60
N PRO A 157 9.68 8.17 -7.69
CA PRO A 157 8.26 7.91 -7.47
C PRO A 157 7.86 8.03 -5.99
N ASN A 158 6.60 8.38 -5.72
CA ASN A 158 6.07 8.40 -4.36
C ASN A 158 6.15 7.00 -3.73
N LEU A 159 6.83 6.88 -2.59
CA LEU A 159 6.84 5.67 -1.79
C LEU A 159 5.65 5.65 -0.83
N CYS A 160 4.90 4.55 -0.82
CA CYS A 160 3.64 4.44 -0.07
C CYS A 160 3.58 3.15 0.73
N ASN A 161 2.94 3.22 1.90
CA ASN A 161 2.64 2.08 2.75
C ASN A 161 1.12 1.96 2.93
N ILE A 162 0.65 0.72 3.00
CA ILE A 162 -0.72 0.39 3.37
C ILE A 162 -0.67 -0.30 4.72
N ASP A 163 -1.41 0.23 5.69
CA ASP A 163 -1.62 -0.42 6.98
C ASP A 163 -3.08 -0.84 7.09
N MET A 164 -3.31 -2.12 7.40
CA MET A 164 -4.64 -2.69 7.58
C MET A 164 -4.82 -3.02 9.06
N ASN A 165 -5.79 -2.39 9.72
CA ASN A 165 -6.08 -2.73 11.11
C ASN A 165 -6.78 -4.10 11.17
N LEU A 166 -6.01 -5.12 11.55
CA LEU A 166 -6.48 -6.51 11.65
C LEU A 166 -7.24 -6.80 12.96
N GLN A 167 -7.33 -5.83 13.89
CA GLN A 167 -7.97 -6.03 15.19
C GLN A 167 -9.44 -6.43 15.08
N ASN A 168 -10.10 -6.15 13.94
CA ASN A 168 -11.51 -6.48 13.73
C ASN A 168 -11.81 -7.93 13.31
N ARG A 169 -10.84 -8.87 13.32
CA ARG A 169 -11.10 -10.29 12.99
C ARG A 169 -10.36 -11.35 13.81
N LEU A 170 -9.60 -10.96 14.82
CA LEU A 170 -9.10 -11.92 15.80
C LEU A 170 -9.72 -11.52 17.13
N GLY A 171 -10.55 -12.37 17.72
CA GLY A 171 -11.04 -12.23 19.10
C GLY A 171 -9.91 -12.33 20.14
N LEU A 172 -8.74 -11.78 19.83
CA LEU A 172 -7.61 -11.60 20.72
C LEU A 172 -7.67 -10.14 21.16
N SER A 173 -8.50 -9.89 22.16
CA SER A 173 -8.30 -8.76 23.06
C SER A 173 -6.87 -8.88 23.60
N GLN A 174 -5.94 -8.09 23.08
CA GLN A 174 -4.68 -7.88 23.77
C GLN A 174 -4.94 -6.90 24.90
N THR A 175 -5.37 -7.45 26.04
CA THR A 175 -5.14 -6.81 27.32
C THR A 175 -3.63 -6.80 27.58
N SER A 176 -2.95 -5.71 27.23
CA SER A 176 -1.67 -5.38 27.85
C SER A 176 -1.89 -4.20 28.81
N LYS A 177 -2.29 -4.54 30.04
CA LYS A 177 -1.86 -3.78 31.21
C LYS A 177 -0.38 -4.08 31.42
N PHE A 178 0.47 -3.06 31.44
CA PHE A 178 1.52 -2.86 32.43
C PHE A 178 1.78 -1.37 32.55
#